data_AF-A0A820SJC9-F1
#
_entry.id   AF-A0A820SJC9-F1
#
_cell.length_a   1.000
_cell.length_b   1.000
_cell.length_c   1.000
_cell.angle_alpha   90.00
_cell.angle_beta   90.00
_cell.angle_gamma   90.00
#
_symmetry.space_group_name_H-M   'P 1'
#
loop_
_entity.id
_entity.type
_entity.pdbx_description
1 polymer ?
#
loop_
_entity_poly.entity_id
_entity_poly.type
_entity_poly.pdbx_seq_one_letter_code
_entity_poly.pdbx_strand_id
1 'polypeptide(L)'
;LCQLLQSDFWTVRLCVSLWTTFFIIILVAFEGSFMIRYVTRFTEEIFALIIAVVYLYEPFKKLYMIFHLNPVLSKYNYPLICSCNISSIFNKSSTIKNINSSFNSSSKYSCYDCESPKRYISSTPSLLRINYTTISNDETQLPNKALLSLIILLGTCFIALALKRFRRSNFFGRSTRQTLSDFGMTIALLCMVLFDMRMTKNAGGHSLTQKITVPDSIRPSDRERGNFWLISPLRKQLPFWVYFASSFPAILISVVLFFEVELTSIMIQSKLKCVHTTKPIKGTGYHLDILIAGVLISISGLFGLPWICAAPVRSIAHVASLSKYSKTHAPGEKPRLIDIKDQRLTNIGVHILIGCTIFAAPIIRKIPVAALFGIFLYFGIVSISGTQLFSRLKMMFIPTKYHPNVGYLRRIRQMKRYAYTFIQIAAAGLLITIKVTNFAFLFPFILVLLVPFRKWCLPFIFTERELNELDGDEQQDSIFDDEIDFYGQVHLPI
;
A
#
# COMPACT_ATOMS: atom_id res chain seq x y z
N LEU A 1 1.67 -13.83 22.28
CA LEU A 1 0.75 -14.01 23.42
C LEU A 1 -0.01 -15.33 23.35
N CYS A 2 -0.86 -15.58 22.34
CA CYS A 2 -1.67 -16.83 22.31
C CYS A 2 -0.84 -18.13 22.32
N GLN A 3 0.30 -18.15 21.61
CA GLN A 3 1.24 -19.29 21.69
C GLN A 3 1.85 -19.48 23.09
N LEU A 4 2.10 -18.39 23.82
CA LEU A 4 2.64 -18.44 25.19
C LEU A 4 1.58 -18.89 26.20
N LEU A 5 0.32 -18.52 25.97
CA LEU A 5 -0.82 -18.91 26.82
C LEU A 5 -1.42 -20.27 26.45
N GLN A 6 -0.88 -20.96 25.43
CA GLN A 6 -1.45 -22.20 24.86
C GLN A 6 -2.95 -22.09 24.48
N SER A 7 -3.41 -20.87 24.17
CA SER A 7 -4.81 -20.60 23.83
C SER A 7 -5.02 -20.68 22.32
N ASP A 8 -6.18 -21.19 21.90
CA ASP A 8 -6.58 -21.19 20.49
C ASP A 8 -6.71 -19.76 19.96
N PHE A 9 -5.82 -19.41 19.03
CA PHE A 9 -5.76 -18.08 18.41
C PHE A 9 -7.11 -17.66 17.80
N TRP A 10 -7.79 -18.57 17.11
CA TRP A 10 -9.06 -18.30 16.44
C TRP A 10 -10.18 -17.96 17.42
N THR A 11 -10.28 -18.67 18.53
CA THR A 11 -11.29 -18.43 19.56
C THR A 11 -11.02 -17.12 20.30
N VAL A 12 -9.75 -16.85 20.67
CA VAL A 12 -9.37 -15.57 21.29
C VAL A 12 -9.69 -14.41 20.34
N ARG A 13 -9.38 -14.55 19.04
CA ARG A 13 -9.69 -13.54 18.02
C ARG A 13 -11.19 -13.27 17.91
N LEU A 14 -12.03 -14.31 17.93
CA LEU A 14 -13.49 -14.17 17.94
C LEU A 14 -13.95 -13.36 19.17
N CYS A 15 -13.43 -13.67 20.36
CA CYS A 15 -13.75 -12.94 21.58
C CYS A 15 -13.35 -11.47 21.49
N VAL A 16 -12.16 -11.17 20.98
CA VAL A 16 -11.71 -9.79 20.71
C VAL A 16 -12.68 -9.10 19.75
N SER A 17 -13.08 -9.74 18.64
CA SER A 17 -14.07 -9.19 17.71
C SER A 17 -15.39 -8.83 18.40
N LEU A 18 -15.94 -9.73 19.22
CA LEU A 18 -17.21 -9.48 19.92
C LEU A 18 -17.08 -8.32 20.92
N TRP A 19 -15.99 -8.26 21.68
CA TRP A 19 -15.72 -7.13 22.57
C TRP A 19 -15.51 -5.82 21.81
N THR A 20 -14.84 -5.83 20.64
CA THR A 20 -14.68 -4.61 19.83
C THR A 20 -16.03 -4.07 19.37
N THR A 21 -16.95 -4.93 18.93
CA THR A 21 -18.30 -4.52 18.53
C THR A 21 -19.09 -3.98 19.72
N PHE A 22 -18.95 -4.60 20.90
CA PHE A 22 -19.56 -4.09 22.13
C PHE A 22 -19.08 -2.67 22.47
N PHE A 23 -17.77 -2.42 22.44
CA PHE A 23 -17.22 -1.08 22.68
C PHE A 23 -17.64 -0.07 21.61
N ILE A 24 -17.75 -0.48 20.35
CA ILE A 24 -18.28 0.38 19.27
C ILE A 24 -19.74 0.75 19.51
N ILE A 25 -20.58 -0.20 19.94
CA ILE A 25 -22.00 0.08 20.26
C ILE A 25 -22.08 1.09 21.42
N ILE A 26 -21.25 0.92 22.46
CA ILE A 26 -21.14 1.90 23.54
C ILE A 26 -20.74 3.28 23.00
N LEU A 27 -19.68 3.35 22.18
CA LEU A 27 -19.23 4.61 21.59
C LEU A 27 -20.33 5.29 20.77
N VAL A 28 -21.12 4.53 20.01
CA VAL A 28 -22.25 5.08 19.24
C VAL A 28 -23.37 5.55 20.16
N ALA A 29 -23.73 4.78 21.19
CA ALA A 29 -24.79 5.10 22.14
C ALA A 29 -24.50 6.38 22.95
N PHE A 30 -23.23 6.63 23.29
CA PHE A 30 -22.79 7.83 24.02
C PHE A 30 -22.36 8.99 23.09
N GLU A 31 -22.82 9.00 21.84
CA GLU A 31 -22.50 10.05 20.86
C GLU A 31 -20.99 10.30 20.67
N GLY A 32 -20.18 9.24 20.62
CA GLY A 32 -18.72 9.33 20.51
C GLY A 32 -18.23 10.20 19.33
N SER A 33 -19.00 10.25 18.24
CA SER A 33 -18.73 11.10 17.08
C SER A 33 -18.81 12.61 17.37
N PHE A 34 -19.21 13.05 18.57
CA PHE A 34 -18.97 14.42 19.02
C PHE A 34 -17.47 14.78 18.99
N MET A 35 -16.58 13.80 19.23
CA MET A 35 -15.13 14.01 19.21
C MET A 35 -14.60 14.48 17.83
N ILE A 36 -15.31 14.14 16.73
CA ILE A 36 -15.02 14.61 15.36
C ILE A 36 -14.91 16.13 15.30
N ARG A 37 -15.73 16.86 16.08
CA ARG A 37 -15.73 18.34 16.07
C ARG A 37 -14.40 18.93 16.55
N TYR A 38 -13.62 18.18 17.32
CA TYR A 38 -12.31 18.61 17.80
C TYR A 38 -11.16 18.17 16.90
N VAL A 39 -11.41 17.23 15.98
CA VAL A 39 -10.46 16.86 14.94
C VAL A 39 -10.36 18.01 13.95
N THR A 40 -9.14 18.49 13.76
CA THR A 40 -8.85 19.61 12.86
C THR A 40 -7.90 19.18 11.76
N ARG A 41 -7.64 20.08 10.82
CA ARG A 41 -6.70 19.82 9.72
C ARG A 41 -5.31 19.45 10.23
N PHE A 42 -4.89 19.98 11.38
CA PHE A 42 -3.65 19.56 12.05
C PHE A 42 -3.55 18.04 12.22
N THR A 43 -4.58 17.42 12.79
CA THR A 43 -4.63 15.96 13.03
C THR A 43 -4.83 15.17 11.74
N GLU A 44 -5.66 15.67 10.80
CA GLU A 44 -5.89 15.05 9.49
C GLU A 44 -4.59 14.94 8.70
N GLU A 45 -3.79 16.01 8.67
CA GLU A 45 -2.54 16.04 7.91
C GLU A 45 -1.43 15.19 8.53
N ILE A 46 -1.35 15.13 9.86
CA ILE A 46 -0.43 14.20 10.54
C ILE A 46 -0.78 12.76 10.17
N PHE A 47 -2.06 12.41 10.20
CA PHE A 47 -2.53 11.07 9.84
C PHE A 47 -2.26 10.75 8.35
N ALA A 48 -2.57 11.68 7.45
CA ALA A 48 -2.28 11.55 6.03
C ALA A 48 -0.78 11.39 5.75
N LEU A 49 0.07 12.13 6.48
CA LEU A 49 1.53 12.03 6.37
C LEU A 49 2.03 10.66 6.84
N ILE A 50 1.56 10.16 7.99
CA ILE A 50 1.93 8.84 8.51
C ILE A 50 1.62 7.75 7.50
N ILE A 51 0.40 7.76 6.96
CA ILE A 51 -0.02 6.77 5.96
C ILE A 51 0.83 6.87 4.71
N ALA A 52 1.08 8.09 4.22
CA ALA A 52 1.86 8.27 3.01
C ALA A 52 3.33 7.84 3.19
N VAL A 53 3.93 8.07 4.37
CA VAL A 53 5.28 7.56 4.69
C VAL A 53 5.30 6.03 4.70
N VAL A 54 4.26 5.36 5.21
CA VAL A 54 4.14 3.90 5.14
C VAL A 54 4.11 3.42 3.68
N TYR A 55 3.31 4.06 2.82
CA TYR A 55 3.26 3.74 1.39
C TYR A 55 4.57 4.02 0.63
N LEU A 56 5.39 4.96 1.11
CA LEU A 56 6.74 5.18 0.58
C LEU A 56 7.73 4.14 1.08
N TYR A 57 7.69 3.77 2.36
CA TYR A 57 8.66 2.88 3.00
C TYR A 57 8.48 1.42 2.60
N GLU A 58 7.23 0.92 2.53
CA GLU A 58 6.94 -0.49 2.29
C GLU A 58 7.50 -1.03 0.95
N PRO A 59 7.39 -0.31 -0.19
CA PRO A 59 8.05 -0.69 -1.44
C PRO A 59 9.56 -0.87 -1.30
N PHE A 60 10.25 0.06 -0.63
CA PHE A 60 11.71 -0.03 -0.44
C PHE A 60 12.10 -1.15 0.51
N LYS A 61 11.35 -1.39 1.59
CA LYS A 61 11.56 -2.54 2.49
C LYS A 61 11.44 -3.87 1.74
N LYS A 62 10.44 -4.00 0.87
CA LYS A 62 10.23 -5.20 0.06
C LYS A 62 11.29 -5.36 -1.02
N LEU A 63 11.70 -4.26 -1.66
CA LEU A 63 12.82 -4.27 -2.60
C LEU A 63 14.12 -4.71 -1.92
N TYR A 64 14.43 -4.18 -0.74
CA TYR A 64 15.60 -4.58 0.05
C TYR A 64 15.57 -6.09 0.36
N MET A 65 14.42 -6.64 0.76
CA MET A 65 14.26 -8.08 0.97
C MET A 65 14.55 -8.89 -0.31
N ILE A 66 14.10 -8.42 -1.48
CA ILE A 66 14.38 -9.08 -2.77
C ILE A 66 15.88 -9.05 -3.10
N PHE A 67 16.56 -7.92 -2.84
CA PHE A 67 18.01 -7.78 -3.03
C PHE A 67 18.80 -8.69 -2.09
N HIS A 68 18.35 -8.86 -0.85
CA HIS A 68 19.00 -9.77 0.11
C HIS A 68 18.80 -11.25 -0.26
N LEU A 69 17.63 -11.61 -0.80
CA LEU A 69 17.35 -12.97 -1.27
C LEU A 69 18.08 -13.29 -2.59
N ASN A 70 18.32 -12.28 -3.44
CA ASN A 70 18.95 -12.45 -4.75
C ASN A 70 20.10 -11.43 -4.89
N PRO A 71 21.25 -11.65 -4.21
CA PRO A 71 22.37 -10.73 -4.26
C PRO A 71 22.93 -10.64 -5.69
N VAL A 72 23.39 -9.45 -6.06
CA VAL A 72 24.04 -9.22 -7.35
C VAL A 72 25.46 -9.76 -7.27
N LEU A 73 25.66 -10.99 -7.73
CA LEU A 73 26.97 -11.63 -7.80
C LEU A 73 27.66 -11.30 -9.14
N SER A 74 28.98 -11.18 -9.11
CA SER A 74 29.79 -10.99 -10.32
C SER A 74 29.99 -12.29 -11.12
N LYS A 75 29.91 -13.44 -10.45
CA LYS A 75 29.97 -14.78 -11.03
C LYS A 75 28.86 -15.63 -10.43
N TYR A 76 28.04 -16.22 -11.29
CA TYR A 76 27.05 -17.21 -10.90
C TYR A 76 27.62 -18.60 -11.21
N ASN A 77 27.74 -19.44 -10.20
CA ASN A 77 28.04 -20.85 -10.42
C ASN A 77 26.74 -21.52 -10.88
N TYR A 78 26.63 -21.74 -12.19
CA TYR A 78 25.59 -22.59 -12.72
C TYR A 78 25.92 -24.03 -12.30
N PRO A 79 25.05 -24.75 -11.58
CA PRO A 79 25.20 -26.18 -11.50
C PRO A 79 25.03 -26.72 -12.92
N LEU A 80 26.08 -27.30 -13.47
CA LEU A 80 26.03 -28.01 -14.75
C LEU A 80 25.18 -29.27 -14.50
N ILE A 81 23.88 -29.19 -14.75
CA ILE A 81 22.98 -30.34 -14.67
C ILE A 81 23.20 -31.16 -15.95
N CYS A 82 24.22 -32.02 -15.97
CA CYS A 82 24.33 -33.04 -17.01
C CYS A 82 23.38 -34.19 -16.61
N SER A 83 22.27 -34.34 -17.34
CA SER A 83 21.37 -35.49 -17.21
C SER A 83 22.00 -36.71 -17.88
N CYS A 84 22.65 -37.57 -17.09
CA CYS A 84 23.08 -38.88 -17.57
C CYS A 84 21.91 -39.86 -17.45
N ASN A 85 21.41 -40.38 -18.57
CA ASN A 85 20.39 -41.42 -18.57
C ASN A 85 21.04 -42.77 -18.22
N ILE A 86 21.01 -43.16 -16.95
CA ILE A 86 21.48 -44.48 -16.49
C ILE A 86 20.32 -45.47 -16.63
N SER A 87 19.91 -45.75 -17.87
CA SER A 87 18.82 -46.71 -18.13
C SER A 87 19.28 -48.16 -18.26
N SER A 88 20.59 -48.46 -18.15
CA SER A 88 21.12 -49.82 -18.36
C SER A 88 21.65 -50.56 -17.13
N ILE A 89 21.69 -49.94 -15.94
CA ILE A 89 22.19 -50.64 -14.73
C ILE A 89 21.11 -51.51 -14.06
N PHE A 90 19.82 -51.17 -14.16
CA PHE A 90 18.79 -51.83 -13.34
C PHE A 90 18.10 -53.06 -13.95
N ASN A 91 18.27 -53.36 -15.24
CA ASN A 91 17.56 -54.48 -15.88
C ASN A 91 18.33 -55.81 -15.94
N LYS A 92 19.41 -55.98 -15.16
CA LYS A 92 20.12 -57.26 -15.04
C LYS A 92 20.46 -57.73 -13.62
N SER A 93 19.74 -57.29 -12.59
CA SER A 93 19.90 -57.86 -11.24
C SER A 93 18.58 -58.10 -10.52
N SER A 94 17.85 -59.14 -10.92
CA SER A 94 16.97 -59.86 -10.00
C SER A 94 17.85 -60.71 -9.06
N THR A 95 18.56 -60.05 -8.14
CA THR A 95 19.16 -60.59 -6.89
C THR A 95 20.12 -59.55 -6.31
N ILE A 96 19.62 -58.61 -5.51
CA ILE A 96 20.48 -57.79 -4.63
C ILE A 96 20.80 -58.65 -3.41
N LYS A 97 21.94 -59.34 -3.44
CA LYS A 97 22.69 -59.70 -2.23
C LYS A 97 24.00 -58.92 -2.27
N ASN A 98 24.23 -58.14 -1.21
CA ASN A 98 25.44 -57.40 -0.84
C ASN A 98 26.70 -57.69 -1.68
N ILE A 99 27.21 -56.69 -2.39
CA ILE A 99 28.56 -56.73 -2.95
C ILE A 99 29.27 -55.38 -2.72
N ASN A 100 30.22 -55.37 -1.78
CA ASN A 100 31.33 -54.42 -1.69
C ASN A 100 32.43 -54.86 -2.68
N SER A 101 32.23 -54.67 -3.99
CA SER A 101 33.29 -54.91 -4.97
C SER A 101 33.54 -53.68 -5.83
N SER A 102 34.80 -53.26 -5.85
CA SER A 102 35.39 -52.36 -6.83
C SER A 102 35.09 -52.84 -8.25
N PHE A 103 34.20 -52.12 -8.94
CA PHE A 103 33.80 -52.44 -10.31
C PHE A 103 34.80 -51.80 -11.29
N ASN A 104 35.72 -52.60 -11.84
CA ASN A 104 36.66 -52.21 -12.88
C ASN A 104 36.07 -52.67 -14.23
N SER A 105 35.37 -51.79 -14.93
CA SER A 105 34.93 -52.04 -16.30
C SER A 105 34.86 -50.74 -17.09
N SER A 106 35.70 -50.67 -18.13
CA SER A 106 35.74 -49.60 -19.13
C SER A 106 34.52 -49.68 -20.05
N SER A 107 33.38 -49.15 -19.63
CA SER A 107 32.26 -48.86 -20.54
C SER A 107 32.36 -47.42 -21.05
N LYS A 108 32.40 -47.23 -22.37
CA LYS A 108 32.22 -45.92 -23.01
C LYS A 108 30.77 -45.49 -22.80
N TYR A 109 30.56 -44.41 -22.04
CA TYR A 109 29.24 -43.79 -21.88
C TYR A 109 29.14 -42.59 -22.81
N SER A 110 28.08 -42.51 -23.63
CA SER A 110 27.75 -41.33 -24.40
C SER A 110 26.90 -40.38 -23.54
N CYS A 111 27.52 -39.34 -22.99
CA CYS A 111 26.79 -38.19 -22.49
C CYS A 111 26.47 -37.29 -23.69
N TYR A 112 25.20 -36.97 -23.92
CA TYR A 112 24.84 -35.99 -24.95
C TYR A 112 25.19 -34.57 -24.45
N ASP A 113 25.66 -33.75 -25.39
CA ASP A 113 26.30 -32.43 -25.27
C ASP A 113 26.03 -31.61 -24.00
N CYS A 114 27.08 -31.46 -23.17
CA CYS A 114 27.19 -30.34 -22.25
C CYS A 114 28.00 -29.25 -23.00
N GLU A 115 27.29 -28.31 -23.64
CA GLU A 115 27.90 -27.23 -24.41
C GLU A 115 28.67 -26.30 -23.45
N SER A 116 29.99 -26.41 -23.47
CA SER A 116 30.91 -25.62 -22.65
C SER A 116 31.65 -24.59 -23.53
N PRO A 117 32.02 -23.41 -23.01
CA PRO A 117 32.95 -22.54 -23.71
C PRO A 117 34.33 -23.22 -23.74
N LYS A 118 34.83 -23.46 -24.95
CA LYS A 118 36.12 -24.10 -25.28
C LYS A 118 37.25 -23.74 -24.31
N ARG A 119 37.70 -24.72 -23.49
CA ARG A 119 39.04 -24.74 -22.88
C ARG A 119 39.62 -26.14 -22.98
N TYR A 120 40.71 -26.25 -23.74
CA TYR A 120 41.55 -27.45 -23.83
C TYR A 120 42.14 -27.75 -22.45
N ILE A 121 41.87 -28.95 -21.92
CA ILE A 121 42.70 -29.55 -20.86
C ILE A 121 42.99 -30.99 -21.28
N SER A 122 44.29 -31.26 -21.46
CA SER A 122 44.89 -32.54 -21.78
C SER A 122 44.81 -33.53 -20.61
N SER A 123 44.34 -34.75 -20.93
CA SER A 123 44.75 -36.06 -20.39
C SER A 123 45.04 -36.20 -18.88
N THR A 124 44.15 -36.86 -18.14
CA THR A 124 44.38 -38.00 -17.22
C THR A 124 43.05 -38.40 -16.55
N PRO A 125 42.71 -39.70 -16.37
CA PRO A 125 41.41 -40.11 -15.83
C PRO A 125 41.48 -40.17 -14.30
N SER A 126 41.28 -39.05 -13.62
CA SER A 126 41.06 -39.04 -12.18
C SER A 126 39.59 -39.30 -11.87
N LEU A 127 39.33 -40.38 -11.14
CA LEU A 127 38.07 -40.83 -10.52
C LEU A 127 37.03 -39.71 -10.32
N LEU A 128 36.00 -39.72 -11.16
CA LEU A 128 34.83 -38.88 -10.99
C LEU A 128 33.93 -39.52 -9.92
N ARG A 129 34.21 -39.19 -8.65
CA ARG A 129 33.38 -39.57 -7.51
C ARG A 129 32.10 -38.73 -7.58
N ILE A 130 31.03 -39.29 -8.15
CA ILE A 130 29.70 -38.66 -8.11
C ILE A 130 29.15 -38.90 -6.70
N ASN A 131 29.54 -38.04 -5.76
CA ASN A 131 28.77 -37.88 -4.53
C ASN A 131 27.45 -37.21 -4.94
N TYR A 132 26.37 -37.96 -4.89
CA TYR A 132 25.02 -37.41 -4.78
C TYR A 132 24.92 -36.73 -3.40
N THR A 133 25.50 -35.54 -3.29
CA THR A 133 24.96 -34.59 -2.32
C THR A 133 23.58 -34.27 -2.84
N THR A 134 22.56 -34.79 -2.16
CA THR A 134 21.21 -34.24 -2.20
C THR A 134 21.36 -32.74 -2.11
N ILE A 135 21.17 -32.06 -3.23
CA ILE A 135 21.14 -30.60 -3.29
C ILE A 135 19.96 -30.25 -2.42
N SER A 136 20.27 -29.86 -1.18
CA SER A 136 19.38 -29.14 -0.29
C SER A 136 18.72 -28.05 -1.12
N ASN A 137 17.42 -27.88 -0.91
CA ASN A 137 16.57 -26.85 -1.48
C ASN A 137 17.06 -25.42 -1.17
N ASP A 138 18.23 -25.04 -1.64
CA ASP A 138 18.61 -23.65 -1.79
C ASP A 138 17.97 -23.18 -3.09
N GLU A 139 16.99 -22.29 -2.96
CA GLU A 139 16.42 -21.55 -4.07
C GLU A 139 17.56 -21.10 -4.99
N THR A 140 17.58 -21.60 -6.22
CA THR A 140 18.61 -21.26 -7.20
C THR A 140 18.67 -19.74 -7.31
N GLN A 141 19.77 -19.15 -6.83
CA GLN A 141 20.01 -17.72 -6.91
C GLN A 141 20.17 -17.36 -8.39
N LEU A 142 19.06 -17.02 -9.04
CA LEU A 142 19.10 -16.63 -10.44
C LEU A 142 19.69 -15.22 -10.56
N PRO A 143 20.56 -15.01 -11.56
CA PRO A 143 21.11 -13.69 -11.84
C PRO A 143 20.03 -12.65 -12.15
N ASN A 144 20.31 -11.41 -11.78
CA ASN A 144 19.60 -10.20 -12.23
C ASN A 144 18.12 -10.07 -11.81
N LYS A 145 17.59 -10.97 -10.97
CA LYS A 145 16.22 -10.86 -10.43
C LYS A 145 15.99 -9.54 -9.68
N ALA A 146 16.94 -9.18 -8.81
CA ALA A 146 16.87 -7.95 -8.01
C ALA A 146 16.87 -6.69 -8.89
N LEU A 147 17.77 -6.62 -9.88
CA LEU A 147 17.86 -5.48 -10.79
C LEU A 147 16.59 -5.30 -11.63
N LEU A 148 16.06 -6.40 -12.19
CA LEU A 148 14.82 -6.33 -12.97
C LEU A 148 13.63 -5.90 -12.09
N SER A 149 13.55 -6.37 -10.85
CA SER A 149 12.52 -5.95 -9.90
C SER A 149 12.58 -4.45 -9.59
N LEU A 150 13.79 -3.88 -9.49
CA LEU A 150 14.00 -2.44 -9.31
C LEU A 150 13.52 -1.65 -10.53
N ILE A 151 13.87 -2.09 -11.75
CA ILE A 151 13.45 -1.46 -13.01
C ILE A 151 11.93 -1.46 -13.12
N ILE A 152 11.27 -2.58 -12.82
CA ILE A 152 9.81 -2.69 -12.89
C ILE A 152 9.14 -1.79 -11.84
N LEU A 153 9.66 -1.75 -10.61
CA LEU A 153 9.11 -0.94 -9.53
C LEU A 153 9.18 0.56 -9.86
N LEU A 154 10.38 1.05 -10.20
CA LEU A 154 10.58 2.46 -10.54
C LEU A 154 9.90 2.81 -11.86
N GLY A 155 9.94 1.93 -12.84
CA GLY A 155 9.30 2.09 -14.14
C GLY A 155 7.78 2.22 -14.03
N THR A 156 7.13 1.39 -13.22
CA THR A 156 5.67 1.48 -13.01
C THR A 156 5.30 2.81 -12.36
N CYS A 157 6.05 3.23 -11.34
CA CYS A 157 5.83 4.53 -10.68
C CYS A 157 6.08 5.70 -11.65
N PHE A 158 7.14 5.64 -12.44
CA PHE A 158 7.51 6.68 -13.40
C PHE A 158 6.43 6.86 -14.48
N ILE A 159 5.96 5.77 -15.10
CA ILE A 159 4.91 5.83 -16.11
C ILE A 159 3.62 6.39 -15.49
N ALA A 160 3.23 5.93 -14.30
CA ALA A 160 2.03 6.44 -13.63
C ALA A 160 2.11 7.96 -13.35
N LEU A 161 3.26 8.44 -12.86
CA LEU A 161 3.50 9.87 -12.65
C LEU A 161 3.55 10.67 -13.95
N ALA A 162 4.14 10.11 -15.00
CA ALA A 162 4.21 10.74 -16.32
C ALA A 162 2.82 10.90 -16.92
N LEU A 163 1.98 9.86 -16.90
CA LEU A 163 0.59 9.93 -17.37
C LEU A 163 -0.28 10.87 -16.53
N LYS A 164 0.00 10.98 -15.22
CA LYS A 164 -0.64 12.00 -14.38
C LYS A 164 -0.21 13.43 -14.76
N ARG A 165 1.08 13.67 -14.99
CA ARG A 165 1.60 14.98 -15.45
C ARG A 165 1.09 15.32 -16.84
N PHE A 166 0.94 14.31 -17.69
CA PHE A 166 0.38 14.44 -19.03
C PHE A 166 -1.02 15.06 -19.01
N ARG A 167 -1.80 14.86 -17.92
CA ARG A 167 -3.07 15.55 -17.70
C ARG A 167 -2.97 17.07 -17.80
N ARG A 168 -1.81 17.70 -17.57
CA ARG A 168 -1.60 19.16 -17.69
C ARG A 168 -0.77 19.57 -18.89
N SER A 169 -0.37 18.59 -19.71
CA SER A 169 0.40 18.83 -20.92
C SER A 169 -0.43 19.54 -21.98
N ASN A 170 0.27 20.26 -22.85
CA ASN A 170 -0.30 20.90 -24.03
C ASN A 170 -0.40 19.93 -25.22
N PHE A 171 0.14 18.71 -25.10
CA PHE A 171 0.06 17.69 -26.13
C PHE A 171 -1.32 16.97 -26.09
N PHE A 172 -1.89 16.70 -27.27
CA PHE A 172 -3.19 16.05 -27.53
C PHE A 172 -4.45 16.84 -27.13
N GLY A 173 -5.58 16.43 -27.73
CA GLY A 173 -6.90 16.93 -27.37
C GLY A 173 -7.26 16.63 -25.91
N ARG A 174 -8.06 17.51 -25.31
CA ARG A 174 -8.45 17.45 -23.90
C ARG A 174 -9.05 16.11 -23.47
N SER A 175 -9.93 15.54 -24.30
CA SER A 175 -10.63 14.28 -24.00
C SER A 175 -9.62 13.14 -23.81
N THR A 176 -8.72 12.96 -24.79
CA THR A 176 -7.66 11.94 -24.76
C THR A 176 -6.71 12.13 -23.59
N ARG A 177 -6.32 13.37 -23.28
CA ARG A 177 -5.46 13.68 -22.13
C ARG A 177 -6.11 13.30 -20.80
N GLN A 178 -7.41 13.54 -20.67
CA GLN A 178 -8.17 13.19 -19.47
C GLN A 178 -8.31 11.68 -19.33
N THR A 179 -8.74 10.97 -20.38
CA THR A 179 -8.89 9.51 -20.34
C THR A 179 -7.56 8.81 -20.06
N LEU A 180 -6.47 9.24 -20.71
CA LEU A 180 -5.14 8.66 -20.50
C LEU A 180 -4.62 8.88 -19.07
N SER A 181 -4.89 10.04 -18.49
CA SER A 181 -4.53 10.30 -17.08
C SER A 181 -5.38 9.49 -16.11
N ASP A 182 -6.67 9.33 -16.37
CA ASP A 182 -7.59 8.63 -15.47
C ASP A 182 -7.29 7.11 -15.48
N PHE A 183 -6.93 6.53 -16.64
CA PHE A 183 -6.45 5.14 -16.76
C PHE A 183 -4.94 4.96 -16.50
N GLY A 184 -4.23 6.01 -16.10
CA GLY A 184 -2.77 6.02 -16.06
C GLY A 184 -2.14 4.91 -15.21
N MET A 185 -2.75 4.57 -14.07
CA MET A 185 -2.27 3.49 -13.19
C MET A 185 -2.43 2.11 -13.87
N THR A 186 -3.57 1.87 -14.50
CA THR A 186 -3.86 0.61 -15.20
C THR A 186 -2.93 0.43 -16.41
N ILE A 187 -2.70 1.50 -17.16
CA ILE A 187 -1.78 1.50 -18.31
C ILE A 187 -0.35 1.25 -17.84
N ALA A 188 0.11 1.93 -16.79
CA ALA A 188 1.44 1.71 -16.22
C ALA A 188 1.67 0.26 -15.79
N LEU A 189 0.68 -0.34 -15.11
CA LEU A 189 0.71 -1.74 -14.71
C LEU A 189 0.80 -2.66 -15.93
N LEU A 190 -0.08 -2.48 -16.92
CA LEU A 190 -0.11 -3.30 -18.13
C LEU A 190 1.21 -3.22 -18.90
N CYS A 191 1.76 -2.01 -19.08
CA CYS A 191 3.04 -1.81 -19.76
C CYS A 191 4.18 -2.56 -19.08
N MET A 192 4.25 -2.51 -17.74
CA MET A 192 5.33 -3.16 -16.98
C MET A 192 5.15 -4.68 -16.85
N VAL A 193 3.90 -5.17 -16.82
CA VAL A 193 3.60 -6.61 -16.93
C VAL A 193 4.04 -7.14 -18.30
N LEU A 194 3.73 -6.43 -19.39
CA LEU A 194 4.15 -6.83 -20.74
C LEU A 194 5.68 -6.78 -20.89
N PHE A 195 6.34 -5.81 -20.27
CA PHE A 195 7.80 -5.73 -20.22
C PHE A 195 8.41 -6.94 -19.49
N ASP A 196 7.90 -7.29 -18.31
CA ASP A 196 8.32 -8.46 -17.55
C ASP A 196 8.13 -9.77 -18.34
N MET A 197 7.00 -9.91 -19.04
CA MET A 197 6.73 -11.06 -19.88
C MET A 197 7.73 -11.19 -21.05
N ARG A 198 8.07 -10.07 -21.70
CA ARG A 198 9.07 -10.05 -22.78
C ARG A 198 10.46 -10.41 -22.26
N MET A 199 10.86 -9.88 -21.11
CA MET A 199 12.15 -10.20 -20.49
C MET A 199 12.22 -11.67 -20.06
N THR A 200 11.14 -12.19 -19.48
CA THR A 200 11.02 -13.62 -19.13
C THR A 200 11.16 -14.51 -20.36
N LYS A 201 10.54 -14.14 -21.49
CA LYS A 201 10.64 -14.89 -22.74
C LYS A 201 12.06 -14.91 -23.30
N ASN A 202 12.74 -13.75 -23.29
CA ASN A 202 14.11 -13.63 -23.79
C ASN A 202 15.13 -14.39 -22.93
N ALA A 203 14.85 -14.56 -21.63
CA ALA A 203 15.70 -15.26 -20.68
C ALA A 203 15.39 -16.77 -20.55
N GLY A 204 14.81 -17.39 -21.58
CA GLY A 204 14.57 -18.84 -21.61
C GLY A 204 13.36 -19.32 -20.80
N GLY A 205 12.43 -18.42 -20.44
CA GLY A 205 11.16 -18.78 -19.79
C GLY A 205 11.21 -18.93 -18.27
N HIS A 206 12.39 -18.83 -17.64
CA HIS A 206 12.50 -18.79 -16.19
C HIS A 206 11.98 -17.45 -15.65
N SER A 207 11.11 -17.48 -14.66
CA SER A 207 10.59 -16.25 -14.04
C SER A 207 11.70 -15.49 -13.30
N LEU A 208 12.04 -14.31 -13.82
CA LEU A 208 13.04 -13.41 -13.24
C LEU A 208 12.47 -12.53 -12.11
N THR A 209 11.16 -12.56 -11.91
CA THR A 209 10.47 -11.72 -10.92
C THR A 209 9.55 -12.54 -10.04
N GLN A 210 9.37 -12.08 -8.81
CA GLN A 210 8.38 -12.63 -7.90
C GLN A 210 6.98 -12.23 -8.37
N LYS A 211 6.14 -13.21 -8.68
CA LYS A 211 4.77 -13.00 -9.16
C LYS A 211 3.75 -13.21 -8.04
N ILE A 212 2.54 -12.70 -8.24
CA ILE A 212 1.46 -12.84 -7.24
C ILE A 212 1.08 -14.31 -7.10
N THR A 213 1.09 -14.80 -5.86
CA THR A 213 0.60 -16.14 -5.52
C THR A 213 -0.88 -16.07 -5.14
N VAL A 214 -1.75 -16.54 -6.03
CA VAL A 214 -3.19 -16.71 -5.76
C VAL A 214 -3.47 -18.20 -5.52
N PRO A 215 -4.21 -18.61 -4.47
CA PRO A 215 -4.59 -20.01 -4.27
C PRO A 215 -5.60 -20.47 -5.32
N ASP A 216 -5.55 -21.75 -5.73
CA ASP A 216 -6.50 -22.31 -6.72
C ASP A 216 -7.90 -22.58 -6.14
N SER A 217 -8.02 -22.69 -4.81
CA SER A 217 -9.29 -22.94 -4.13
C SER A 217 -9.41 -22.11 -2.86
N ILE A 218 -10.64 -21.71 -2.53
CA ILE A 218 -10.95 -21.07 -1.26
C ILE A 218 -10.95 -22.14 -0.18
N ARG A 219 -10.08 -22.00 0.82
CA ARG A 219 -10.00 -22.89 1.97
C ARG A 219 -9.99 -22.07 3.26
N PRO A 220 -10.58 -22.57 4.36
CA PRO A 220 -10.49 -21.92 5.66
C PRO A 220 -9.02 -21.74 6.10
N SER A 221 -8.74 -20.67 6.83
CA SER A 221 -7.38 -20.36 7.30
C SER A 221 -6.81 -21.37 8.28
N ASP A 222 -7.69 -22.11 8.96
CA ASP A 222 -7.34 -23.18 9.90
C ASP A 222 -7.35 -24.53 9.18
N ARG A 223 -6.17 -25.12 8.93
CA ARG A 223 -6.05 -26.39 8.21
C ARG A 223 -6.64 -27.57 8.99
N GLU A 224 -6.70 -27.48 10.31
CA GLU A 224 -7.25 -28.53 11.18
C GLU A 224 -8.79 -28.53 11.22
N ARG A 225 -9.43 -27.50 10.66
CA ARG A 225 -10.89 -27.30 10.74
C ARG A 225 -11.70 -27.97 9.62
N GLY A 226 -11.05 -28.45 8.56
CA GLY A 226 -11.73 -28.97 7.37
C GLY A 226 -12.56 -27.88 6.67
N ASN A 227 -13.77 -28.22 6.18
CA ASN A 227 -14.63 -27.32 5.38
C ASN A 227 -15.52 -26.37 6.22
N PHE A 228 -15.43 -26.37 7.54
CA PHE A 228 -16.30 -25.58 8.40
C PHE A 228 -15.76 -24.15 8.59
N TRP A 229 -16.51 -23.14 8.12
CA TRP A 229 -16.05 -21.73 8.14
C TRP A 229 -16.30 -21.02 9.47
N LEU A 230 -17.31 -21.42 10.24
CA LEU A 230 -17.69 -20.75 11.48
C LEU A 230 -16.77 -21.16 12.64
N ILE A 231 -16.30 -20.18 13.42
CA ILE A 231 -15.56 -20.44 14.66
C ILE A 231 -16.55 -20.68 15.79
N SER A 232 -16.59 -21.90 16.31
CA SER A 232 -17.36 -22.18 17.53
C SER A 232 -16.62 -21.62 18.76
N PRO A 233 -17.24 -20.73 19.57
CA PRO A 233 -16.61 -20.14 20.75
C PRO A 233 -16.25 -21.16 21.85
N LEU A 234 -16.86 -22.36 21.80
CA LEU A 234 -16.72 -23.44 22.78
C LEU A 234 -15.87 -24.64 22.30
N ARG A 235 -15.23 -24.58 21.12
CA ARG A 235 -14.55 -25.76 20.53
C ARG A 235 -13.42 -26.30 21.41
N LYS A 236 -12.64 -25.42 22.05
CA LYS A 236 -11.72 -25.78 23.13
C LYS A 236 -12.04 -24.90 24.33
N GLN A 237 -12.08 -25.51 25.51
CA GLN A 237 -12.31 -24.78 26.76
C GLN A 237 -11.13 -23.81 26.99
N LEU A 238 -11.38 -22.52 26.78
CA LEU A 238 -10.48 -21.47 27.23
C LEU A 238 -10.71 -21.24 28.73
N PRO A 239 -9.66 -20.98 29.52
CA PRO A 239 -9.84 -20.54 30.89
C PRO A 239 -10.67 -19.26 30.92
N PHE A 240 -11.62 -19.17 31.86
CA PHE A 240 -12.62 -18.10 31.91
C PHE A 240 -12.02 -16.69 31.86
N TRP A 241 -10.86 -16.51 32.51
CA TRP A 241 -10.12 -15.25 32.54
C TRP A 241 -9.72 -14.74 31.15
N VAL A 242 -9.49 -15.61 30.16
CA VAL A 242 -9.10 -15.21 28.81
C VAL A 242 -10.24 -14.48 28.09
N TYR A 243 -11.50 -14.84 28.35
CA TYR A 243 -12.64 -14.12 27.78
C TYR A 243 -12.67 -12.65 28.24
N PHE A 244 -12.38 -12.38 29.51
CA PHE A 244 -12.29 -11.00 30.03
C PHE A 244 -11.00 -10.31 29.64
N ALA A 245 -9.86 -11.01 29.67
CA ALA A 245 -8.58 -10.45 29.25
C ALA A 245 -8.58 -10.01 27.78
N SER A 246 -9.40 -10.65 26.92
CA SER A 246 -9.59 -10.25 25.52
C SER A 246 -10.25 -8.88 25.33
N SER A 247 -10.87 -8.33 26.39
CA SER A 247 -11.42 -6.97 26.40
C SER A 247 -10.34 -5.90 26.25
N PHE A 248 -9.15 -6.11 26.83
CA PHE A 248 -8.04 -5.14 26.76
C PHE A 248 -7.56 -4.85 25.32
N PRO A 249 -7.17 -5.85 24.50
CA PRO A 249 -6.83 -5.59 23.10
C PRO A 249 -8.05 -5.09 22.30
N ALA A 250 -9.27 -5.47 22.68
CA ALA A 250 -10.47 -5.00 22.02
C ALA A 250 -10.67 -3.48 22.18
N ILE A 251 -10.41 -2.90 23.36
CA ILE A 251 -10.45 -1.45 23.57
C ILE A 251 -9.45 -0.73 22.64
N LEU A 252 -8.22 -1.25 22.54
CA LEU A 252 -7.19 -0.68 21.66
C LEU A 252 -7.66 -0.69 20.20
N ILE A 253 -8.19 -1.82 19.74
CA ILE A 253 -8.70 -1.97 18.38
C ILE A 253 -9.90 -1.06 18.14
N SER A 254 -10.86 -0.96 19.09
CA SER A 254 -12.01 -0.07 18.94
C SER A 254 -11.59 1.39 18.82
N VAL A 255 -10.59 1.85 19.57
CA VAL A 255 -10.06 3.21 19.47
C VAL A 255 -9.39 3.43 18.10
N VAL A 256 -8.56 2.49 17.63
CA VAL A 256 -7.94 2.60 16.29
C VAL A 256 -9.01 2.68 15.20
N LEU A 257 -10.00 1.79 15.25
CA LEU A 257 -11.07 1.75 14.26
C LEU A 257 -11.91 3.01 14.26
N PHE A 258 -12.26 3.52 15.44
CA PHE A 258 -12.96 4.78 15.60
C PHE A 258 -12.22 5.90 14.86
N PHE A 259 -10.92 6.08 15.15
CA PHE A 259 -10.13 7.12 14.51
C PHE A 259 -9.91 6.87 13.02
N GLU A 260 -9.62 5.65 12.58
CA GLU A 260 -9.43 5.38 11.15
C GLU A 260 -10.70 5.63 10.33
N VAL A 261 -11.87 5.21 10.81
CA VAL A 261 -13.15 5.44 10.13
C VAL A 261 -13.49 6.93 10.12
N GLU A 262 -13.44 7.61 11.28
CA GLU A 262 -13.82 9.01 11.37
C GLU A 262 -12.85 9.94 10.64
N LEU A 263 -11.53 9.73 10.77
CA LEU A 263 -10.54 10.51 10.02
C LEU A 263 -10.68 10.30 8.51
N THR A 264 -11.01 9.08 8.06
CA THR A 264 -11.29 8.84 6.64
C THR A 264 -12.52 9.62 6.19
N SER A 265 -13.60 9.61 6.97
CA SER A 265 -14.83 10.33 6.63
C SER A 265 -14.63 11.85 6.62
N ILE A 266 -13.88 12.41 7.59
CA ILE A 266 -13.51 13.84 7.60
C ILE A 266 -12.69 14.19 6.37
N MET A 267 -11.70 13.38 6.02
CA MET A 267 -10.82 13.64 4.88
C MET A 267 -11.54 13.54 3.53
N ILE A 268 -12.60 12.73 3.43
CA ILE A 268 -13.51 12.74 2.28
C ILE A 268 -14.37 14.01 2.31
N GLN A 269 -14.88 14.40 3.48
CA GLN A 269 -15.71 15.59 3.64
C GLN A 269 -14.94 16.88 3.35
N SER A 270 -13.67 16.99 3.76
CA SER A 270 -12.80 18.13 3.47
C SER A 270 -12.67 18.33 1.96
N LYS A 271 -12.56 17.24 1.18
CA LYS A 271 -12.60 17.28 -0.30
C LYS A 271 -13.97 17.67 -0.86
N LEU A 272 -15.07 17.23 -0.24
CA LEU A 272 -16.43 17.59 -0.66
C LEU A 272 -16.75 19.07 -0.38
N LYS A 273 -16.22 19.67 0.69
CA LYS A 273 -16.37 21.11 0.98
C LYS A 273 -15.73 21.99 -0.10
N CYS A 274 -14.70 21.51 -0.78
CA CYS A 274 -14.08 22.23 -1.91
C CYS A 274 -14.97 22.27 -3.17
N VAL A 275 -16.14 21.63 -3.17
CA VAL A 275 -17.10 21.65 -4.28
C VAL A 275 -17.90 22.94 -4.20
N HIS A 276 -17.67 23.86 -5.14
CA HIS A 276 -18.43 25.10 -5.26
C HIS A 276 -19.75 24.82 -6.01
N THR A 277 -20.74 24.26 -5.31
CA THR A 277 -22.07 24.01 -5.85
C THR A 277 -23.16 24.71 -5.06
N THR A 278 -24.20 25.13 -5.76
CA THR A 278 -25.50 25.58 -5.22
C THR A 278 -26.35 24.45 -4.62
N LYS A 279 -25.91 23.19 -4.71
CA LYS A 279 -26.63 22.04 -4.13
C LYS A 279 -26.14 21.76 -2.71
N PRO A 280 -27.05 21.47 -1.77
CA PRO A 280 -26.68 21.11 -0.41
C PRO A 280 -25.88 19.81 -0.41
N ILE A 281 -24.77 19.80 0.34
CA ILE A 281 -23.98 18.60 0.62
C ILE A 281 -24.92 17.61 1.32
N LYS A 282 -25.10 16.41 0.76
CA LYS A 282 -25.89 15.36 1.40
C LYS A 282 -25.28 15.02 2.76
N GLY A 283 -26.13 14.81 3.77
CA GLY A 283 -25.68 14.49 5.13
C GLY A 283 -24.81 13.24 5.19
N THR A 284 -23.79 13.28 6.05
CA THR A 284 -22.86 12.18 6.32
C THR A 284 -23.31 11.38 7.55
N GLY A 285 -23.28 10.05 7.47
CA GLY A 285 -23.73 9.16 8.54
C GLY A 285 -22.60 8.63 9.42
N TYR A 286 -21.93 9.48 10.21
CA TYR A 286 -20.77 9.08 11.03
C TYR A 286 -21.06 7.91 11.98
N HIS A 287 -22.16 7.98 12.73
CA HIS A 287 -22.58 6.90 13.64
C HIS A 287 -22.89 5.60 12.92
N LEU A 288 -23.50 5.69 11.74
CA LEU A 288 -23.84 4.52 10.94
C LEU A 288 -22.58 3.84 10.39
N ASP A 289 -21.62 4.63 9.91
CA ASP A 289 -20.38 4.12 9.33
C ASP A 289 -19.56 3.32 10.36
N ILE A 290 -19.42 3.84 11.58
CA ILE A 290 -18.69 3.12 12.64
C ILE A 290 -19.46 1.90 13.16
N LEU A 291 -20.80 1.98 13.26
CA LEU A 291 -21.62 0.83 13.64
C LEU A 291 -21.50 -0.30 12.61
N ILE A 292 -21.56 0.02 11.32
CA ILE A 292 -21.36 -0.95 10.23
C ILE A 292 -19.96 -1.55 10.31
N ALA A 293 -18.93 -0.75 10.55
CA ALA A 293 -17.56 -1.26 10.73
C ALA A 293 -17.49 -2.27 11.90
N GLY A 294 -18.09 -1.95 13.05
CA GLY A 294 -18.15 -2.85 14.20
C GLY A 294 -18.89 -4.15 13.92
N VAL A 295 -20.00 -4.11 13.18
CA VAL A 295 -20.74 -5.31 12.76
C VAL A 295 -19.90 -6.17 11.80
N LEU A 296 -19.21 -5.56 10.83
CA LEU A 296 -18.33 -6.28 9.91
C LEU A 296 -17.14 -6.93 10.62
N ILE A 297 -16.65 -6.35 11.72
CA ILE A 297 -15.59 -6.95 12.56
C ILE A 297 -16.09 -8.16 13.33
N SER A 298 -17.33 -8.12 13.82
CA SER A 298 -17.97 -9.29 14.43
C SER A 298 -18.14 -10.41 13.41
N ILE A 299 -18.68 -10.11 12.22
CA ILE A 299 -18.87 -11.07 11.14
C ILE A 299 -17.53 -11.66 10.69
N SER A 300 -16.52 -10.83 10.45
CA SER A 300 -15.18 -11.33 10.09
C SER A 300 -14.55 -12.16 11.22
N GLY A 301 -14.77 -11.80 12.49
CA GLY A 301 -14.40 -12.61 13.65
C GLY A 301 -15.05 -13.99 13.64
N LEU A 302 -16.36 -14.06 13.36
CA LEU A 302 -17.15 -15.29 13.30
C LEU A 302 -16.64 -16.27 12.23
N PHE A 303 -16.27 -15.76 11.06
CA PHE A 303 -15.77 -16.53 9.93
C PHE A 303 -14.24 -16.71 9.91
N GLY A 304 -13.52 -16.15 10.90
CA GLY A 304 -12.05 -16.19 10.94
C GLY A 304 -11.36 -15.35 9.85
N LEU A 305 -12.07 -14.39 9.29
CA LEU A 305 -11.58 -13.47 8.26
C LEU A 305 -10.74 -12.33 8.88
N PRO A 306 -9.84 -11.71 8.09
CA PRO A 306 -9.18 -10.47 8.48
C PRO A 306 -10.21 -9.37 8.84
N TRP A 307 -9.93 -8.62 9.90
CA TRP A 307 -10.72 -7.42 10.21
C TRP A 307 -10.52 -6.37 9.12
N ILE A 308 -11.58 -5.64 8.81
CA ILE A 308 -11.61 -4.67 7.72
C ILE A 308 -11.91 -3.30 8.33
N CYS A 309 -11.22 -2.27 7.84
CA CYS A 309 -11.43 -0.88 8.20
C CYS A 309 -11.48 -0.01 6.93
N ALA A 310 -11.97 1.22 7.07
CA ALA A 310 -11.91 2.24 6.04
C ALA A 310 -10.46 2.53 5.64
N ALA A 311 -10.21 2.72 4.34
CA ALA A 311 -8.86 2.93 3.81
C ALA A 311 -8.70 4.35 3.24
N PRO A 312 -8.06 5.28 3.98
CA PRO A 312 -7.93 6.69 3.63
C PRO A 312 -7.50 6.95 2.18
N VAL A 313 -6.35 6.38 1.76
CA VAL A 313 -5.75 6.65 0.45
C VAL A 313 -6.60 6.08 -0.69
N ARG A 314 -7.19 4.90 -0.50
CA ARG A 314 -8.07 4.28 -1.50
C ARG A 314 -9.37 5.07 -1.64
N SER A 315 -9.97 5.49 -0.53
CA SER A 315 -11.19 6.29 -0.55
C SER A 315 -10.97 7.65 -1.23
N ILE A 316 -9.87 8.36 -0.96
CA ILE A 316 -9.55 9.60 -1.68
C ILE A 316 -9.34 9.32 -3.17
N ALA A 317 -8.60 8.26 -3.53
CA ALA A 317 -8.34 7.94 -4.93
C ALA A 317 -9.65 7.64 -5.68
N HIS A 318 -10.59 6.95 -5.03
CA HIS A 318 -11.91 6.68 -5.57
C HIS A 318 -12.73 7.96 -5.75
N VAL A 319 -12.81 8.82 -4.74
CA VAL A 319 -13.49 10.13 -4.85
C VAL A 319 -12.85 11.01 -5.94
N ALA A 320 -11.52 10.99 -6.04
CA ALA A 320 -10.80 11.70 -7.09
C ALA A 320 -11.14 11.19 -8.50
N SER A 321 -11.39 9.88 -8.67
CA SER A 321 -11.83 9.32 -9.95
C SER A 321 -13.27 9.72 -10.33
N LEU A 322 -14.10 10.03 -9.33
CA LEU A 322 -15.49 10.50 -9.49
C LEU A 322 -15.60 12.02 -9.62
N SER A 323 -14.48 12.73 -9.47
CA SER A 323 -14.42 14.19 -9.45
C SER A 323 -14.41 14.79 -10.87
N LYS A 324 -15.31 15.75 -11.11
CA LYS A 324 -15.44 16.47 -12.36
C LYS A 324 -14.93 17.90 -12.21
N TYR A 325 -13.87 18.20 -12.94
CA TYR A 325 -13.27 19.53 -12.99
C TYR A 325 -13.89 20.40 -14.09
N SER A 326 -13.83 21.72 -13.92
CA SER A 326 -14.49 22.68 -14.80
C SER A 326 -13.89 22.75 -16.20
N LYS A 327 -14.78 23.05 -17.15
CA LYS A 327 -14.50 23.01 -18.59
C LYS A 327 -13.98 24.35 -19.11
N THR A 328 -14.43 25.46 -18.57
CA THR A 328 -14.14 26.81 -19.06
C THR A 328 -13.41 27.54 -17.97
N HIS A 329 -12.11 27.71 -18.17
CA HIS A 329 -11.23 28.51 -17.32
C HIS A 329 -10.44 29.42 -18.23
N ALA A 330 -10.24 30.66 -17.80
CA ALA A 330 -9.33 31.55 -18.48
C ALA A 330 -7.92 30.90 -18.51
N PRO A 331 -7.14 31.09 -19.59
CA PRO A 331 -5.76 30.62 -19.63
C PRO A 331 -4.99 31.18 -18.42
N GLY A 332 -4.46 30.30 -17.57
CA GLY A 332 -3.78 30.66 -16.31
C GLY A 332 -4.54 30.25 -15.05
N GLU A 333 -5.87 30.08 -15.12
CA GLU A 333 -6.68 29.70 -13.96
C GLU A 333 -6.64 28.17 -13.73
N LYS A 334 -6.47 27.76 -12.46
CA LYS A 334 -6.48 26.33 -12.10
C LYS A 334 -7.89 25.75 -12.25
N PRO A 335 -8.02 24.50 -12.73
CA PRO A 335 -9.32 23.87 -12.90
C PRO A 335 -10.04 23.70 -11.56
N ARG A 336 -11.22 24.29 -11.44
CA ARG A 336 -12.06 24.19 -10.23
C ARG A 336 -12.85 22.89 -10.23
N LEU A 337 -13.06 22.32 -9.04
CA LEU A 337 -13.89 21.13 -8.86
C LEU A 337 -15.38 21.52 -8.92
N ILE A 338 -16.11 21.08 -9.95
CA ILE A 338 -17.54 21.40 -10.10
C ILE A 338 -18.40 20.41 -9.32
N ASP A 339 -18.15 19.12 -9.50
CA ASP A 339 -19.10 18.09 -9.06
C ASP A 339 -18.38 16.79 -8.73
N ILE A 340 -18.89 16.06 -7.76
CA ILE A 340 -18.45 14.71 -7.40
C ILE A 340 -19.64 13.79 -7.56
N LYS A 341 -19.52 12.79 -8.44
CA LYS A 341 -20.60 11.84 -8.68
C LYS A 341 -20.71 10.84 -7.53
N ASP A 342 -21.72 10.97 -6.68
CA ASP A 342 -22.07 9.95 -5.69
C ASP A 342 -22.60 8.68 -6.38
N GLN A 343 -21.85 7.58 -6.29
CA GLN A 343 -22.23 6.30 -6.88
C GLN A 343 -22.07 5.17 -5.87
N ARG A 344 -23.11 4.34 -5.70
CA ARG A 344 -23.04 3.09 -4.92
C ARG A 344 -22.52 1.92 -5.74
N LEU A 345 -22.80 1.92 -7.04
CA LEU A 345 -22.51 0.81 -7.96
C LEU A 345 -21.01 0.56 -8.12
N THR A 346 -20.17 1.61 -8.12
CA THR A 346 -18.72 1.44 -8.31
C THR A 346 -18.09 0.66 -7.16
N ASN A 347 -18.47 0.96 -5.91
CA ASN A 347 -17.98 0.22 -4.74
C ASN A 347 -18.46 -1.24 -4.76
N ILE A 348 -19.74 -1.48 -5.03
CA ILE A 348 -20.29 -2.84 -5.17
C ILE A 348 -19.55 -3.60 -6.28
N GLY A 349 -19.35 -2.97 -7.44
CA GLY A 349 -18.65 -3.56 -8.57
C GLY A 349 -17.19 -3.92 -8.26
N VAL A 350 -16.45 -3.04 -7.55
CA VAL A 350 -15.08 -3.34 -7.12
C VAL A 350 -15.04 -4.54 -6.17
N HIS A 351 -15.95 -4.64 -5.20
CA HIS A 351 -16.00 -5.77 -4.28
C HIS A 351 -16.42 -7.09 -4.94
N ILE A 352 -17.38 -7.05 -5.88
CA ILE A 352 -17.73 -8.21 -6.71
C ILE A 352 -16.52 -8.65 -7.53
N LEU A 353 -15.80 -7.70 -8.16
CA LEU A 353 -14.62 -8.01 -8.96
C LEU A 353 -13.50 -8.62 -8.11
N ILE A 354 -13.29 -8.15 -6.88
CA ILE A 354 -12.38 -8.76 -5.90
C ILE A 354 -12.80 -10.21 -5.62
N GLY A 355 -14.09 -10.48 -5.41
CA GLY A 355 -14.60 -11.84 -5.25
C GLY A 355 -14.36 -12.73 -6.47
N CYS A 356 -14.52 -12.18 -7.67
CA CYS A 356 -14.30 -12.90 -8.93
C CYS A 356 -12.82 -13.12 -9.29
N THR A 357 -11.86 -12.56 -8.53
CA THR A 357 -10.42 -12.70 -8.83
C THR A 357 -9.94 -14.14 -8.88
N ILE A 358 -10.62 -15.06 -8.21
CA ILE A 358 -10.29 -16.49 -8.20
C ILE A 358 -10.44 -17.10 -9.60
N PHE A 359 -11.48 -16.71 -10.35
CA PHE A 359 -11.65 -17.14 -11.74
C PHE A 359 -10.58 -16.54 -12.66
N ALA A 360 -10.06 -15.36 -12.31
CA ALA A 360 -8.98 -14.67 -13.01
C ALA A 360 -7.58 -15.04 -12.48
N ALA A 361 -7.45 -16.04 -11.60
CA ALA A 361 -6.16 -16.49 -11.04
C ALA A 361 -5.04 -16.70 -12.07
N PRO A 362 -5.25 -17.35 -13.24
CA PRO A 362 -4.17 -17.55 -14.22
C PRO A 362 -3.66 -16.24 -14.82
N ILE A 363 -4.49 -15.20 -14.88
CA ILE A 363 -4.10 -13.87 -15.36
C ILE A 363 -3.35 -13.12 -14.25
N ILE A 364 -3.87 -13.16 -13.02
CA ILE A 364 -3.29 -12.45 -11.87
C ILE A 364 -1.90 -12.99 -11.52
N ARG A 365 -1.68 -14.30 -11.66
CA ARG A 365 -0.37 -14.95 -11.46
C ARG A 365 0.71 -14.47 -12.44
N LYS A 366 0.36 -13.75 -13.52
CA LYS A 366 1.33 -13.14 -14.44
C LYS A 366 1.85 -11.79 -13.96
N ILE A 367 1.20 -11.16 -12.98
CA ILE A 367 1.56 -9.82 -12.53
C ILE A 367 2.77 -9.90 -11.58
N PRO A 368 3.86 -9.17 -11.85
CA PRO A 368 5.01 -9.13 -10.95
C PRO A 368 4.66 -8.27 -9.72
N VAL A 369 5.00 -8.76 -8.55
CA VAL A 369 4.77 -8.08 -7.26
C VAL A 369 5.49 -6.72 -7.23
N ALA A 370 6.65 -6.60 -7.89
CA ALA A 370 7.39 -5.34 -8.03
C ALA A 370 6.58 -4.22 -8.70
N ALA A 371 5.73 -4.54 -9.68
CA ALA A 371 4.91 -3.53 -10.35
C ALA A 371 3.81 -2.98 -9.41
N LEU A 372 3.21 -3.84 -8.58
CA LEU A 372 2.24 -3.39 -7.56
C LEU A 372 2.89 -2.46 -6.54
N PHE A 373 4.12 -2.74 -6.10
CA PHE A 373 4.86 -1.84 -5.22
C PHE A 373 5.21 -0.50 -5.89
N GLY A 374 5.40 -0.49 -7.21
CA GLY A 374 5.51 0.76 -7.98
C GLY A 374 4.23 1.60 -7.95
N ILE A 375 3.05 0.98 -7.97
CA ILE A 375 1.76 1.68 -7.79
C ILE A 375 1.60 2.17 -6.35
N PHE A 376 2.03 1.39 -5.36
CA PHE A 376 2.02 1.83 -3.95
C PHE A 376 2.92 3.04 -3.73
N LEU A 377 4.11 3.06 -4.34
CA LEU A 377 5.01 4.22 -4.32
C LEU A 377 4.34 5.45 -4.96
N TYR A 378 3.65 5.28 -6.09
CA TYR A 378 2.86 6.34 -6.72
C TYR A 378 1.80 6.91 -5.77
N PHE A 379 1.05 6.05 -5.07
CA PHE A 379 0.06 6.49 -4.08
C PHE A 379 0.69 7.28 -2.93
N GLY A 380 1.85 6.84 -2.43
CA GLY A 380 2.61 7.58 -1.42
C GLY A 380 2.96 9.00 -1.87
N ILE A 381 3.57 9.14 -3.06
CA ILE A 381 3.96 10.45 -3.63
C ILE A 381 2.75 11.36 -3.84
N VAL A 382 1.67 10.83 -4.41
CA VAL A 382 0.45 11.59 -4.69
C VAL A 382 -0.26 12.03 -3.42
N SER A 383 -0.30 11.16 -2.41
CA SER A 383 -0.93 11.46 -1.12
C SER A 383 -0.22 12.61 -0.41
N ILE A 384 1.12 12.60 -0.35
CA ILE A 384 1.89 13.71 0.26
C ILE A 384 1.66 15.02 -0.50
N SER A 385 1.75 14.97 -1.84
CA SER A 385 1.61 16.16 -2.70
C SER A 385 0.24 16.85 -2.59
N GLY A 386 -0.78 16.16 -2.06
CA GLY A 386 -2.14 16.66 -1.91
C GLY A 386 -2.46 17.28 -0.54
N THR A 387 -1.50 17.31 0.39
CA THR A 387 -1.66 17.87 1.74
C THR A 387 -1.14 19.32 1.83
N GLN A 388 -1.77 20.18 2.64
CA GLN A 388 -1.28 21.55 2.87
C GLN A 388 0.00 21.53 3.72
N LEU A 389 0.23 20.52 4.57
CA LEU A 389 1.53 20.27 5.19
C LEU A 389 2.66 20.24 4.16
N PHE A 390 2.51 19.48 3.07
CA PHE A 390 3.53 19.44 2.02
C PHE A 390 3.67 20.75 1.25
N SER A 391 2.55 21.44 0.99
CA SER A 391 2.59 22.79 0.42
C SER A 391 3.41 23.73 1.30
N ARG A 392 3.17 23.75 2.62
CA ARG A 392 3.90 24.57 3.59
C ARG A 392 5.38 24.18 3.70
N LEU A 393 5.68 22.88 3.69
CA LEU A 393 7.05 22.38 3.65
C LEU A 393 7.77 22.91 2.39
N LYS A 394 7.12 22.85 1.22
CA LYS A 394 7.67 23.40 -0.03
C LYS A 394 7.88 24.91 0.07
N MET A 395 6.94 25.65 0.66
CA MET A 395 7.04 27.10 0.86
C MET A 395 8.22 27.50 1.77
N MET A 396 8.72 26.61 2.63
CA MET A 396 9.91 26.85 3.44
C MET A 396 11.19 26.97 2.58
N PHE A 397 11.24 26.28 1.44
CA PHE A 397 12.39 26.31 0.52
C PHE A 397 12.23 27.32 -0.63
N ILE A 398 11.04 27.91 -0.77
CA ILE A 398 10.78 28.95 -1.78
C ILE A 398 11.02 30.32 -1.13
N PRO A 399 11.84 31.20 -1.73
CA PRO A 399 12.04 32.54 -1.18
C PRO A 399 10.74 33.34 -1.23
N THR A 400 10.57 34.25 -0.27
CA THR A 400 9.31 34.97 -0.01
C THR A 400 8.74 35.70 -1.23
N LYS A 401 9.59 36.10 -2.17
CA LYS A 401 9.19 36.76 -3.43
C LYS A 401 8.27 35.89 -4.33
N TYR A 402 8.40 34.57 -4.28
CA TYR A 402 7.58 33.66 -5.11
C TYR A 402 6.45 32.99 -4.31
N HIS A 403 6.07 33.57 -3.17
CA HIS A 403 4.96 33.04 -2.38
C HIS A 403 3.64 33.33 -3.10
N PRO A 404 2.76 32.32 -3.27
CA PRO A 404 1.45 32.54 -3.86
C PRO A 404 0.57 33.35 -2.89
N ASN A 405 -0.43 34.03 -3.43
CA ASN A 405 -1.39 34.82 -2.67
C ASN A 405 -2.38 33.91 -1.93
N VAL A 406 -2.02 33.41 -0.75
CA VAL A 406 -2.89 32.61 0.12
C VAL A 406 -3.00 33.22 1.52
N GLY A 407 -4.18 33.17 2.13
CA GLY A 407 -4.51 33.84 3.40
C GLY A 407 -3.51 33.59 4.53
N TYR A 408 -3.13 32.32 4.75
CA TYR A 408 -2.17 31.96 5.80
C TYR A 408 -0.74 32.47 5.53
N LEU A 409 -0.35 32.74 4.28
CA LEU A 409 0.97 33.33 3.96
C LEU A 409 0.99 34.85 4.19
N ARG A 410 -0.16 35.53 4.03
CA ARG A 410 -0.29 36.98 4.23
C ARG A 410 -0.48 37.36 5.70
N ARG A 411 -1.33 36.61 6.42
CA ARG A 411 -1.83 36.98 7.76
C ARG A 411 -0.93 36.53 8.92
N ILE A 412 -0.03 35.57 8.69
CA ILE A 412 0.77 34.95 9.75
C ILE A 412 2.26 35.22 9.51
N ARG A 413 3.02 35.51 10.56
CA ARG A 413 4.48 35.70 10.45
C ARG A 413 5.21 34.39 10.08
N GLN A 414 6.22 34.48 9.22
CA GLN A 414 6.95 33.32 8.67
C GLN A 414 7.48 32.34 9.74
N MET A 415 8.10 32.85 10.81
CA MET A 415 8.70 32.01 11.87
C MET A 415 7.64 31.19 12.60
N LYS A 416 6.44 31.75 12.80
CA LYS A 416 5.32 31.04 13.41
C LYS A 416 4.82 29.91 12.50
N ARG A 417 4.74 30.16 11.19
CA ARG A 417 4.39 29.10 10.22
C ARG A 417 5.39 27.95 10.23
N TYR A 418 6.69 28.26 10.27
CA TYR A 418 7.75 27.25 10.35
C TYR A 418 7.69 26.45 11.65
N ALA A 419 7.49 27.13 12.78
CA ALA A 419 7.30 26.48 14.09
C ALA A 419 6.11 25.52 14.07
N TYR A 420 4.97 25.93 13.51
CA TYR A 420 3.79 25.07 13.40
C TYR A 420 4.08 23.83 12.54
N THR A 421 4.69 23.99 11.35
CA THR A 421 5.04 22.85 10.50
C THR A 421 6.07 21.92 11.14
N PHE A 422 7.02 22.47 11.90
CA PHE A 422 7.99 21.68 12.64
C PHE A 422 7.34 20.86 13.75
N ILE A 423 6.41 21.46 14.52
CA ILE A 423 5.62 20.75 15.54
C ILE A 423 4.82 19.61 14.90
N GLN A 424 4.18 19.83 13.74
CA GLN A 424 3.48 18.79 13.01
C GLN A 424 4.39 17.62 12.59
N ILE A 425 5.53 17.93 11.99
CA ILE A 425 6.50 16.90 11.55
C ILE A 425 7.06 16.14 12.75
N ALA A 426 7.36 16.82 13.86
CA ALA A 426 7.81 16.19 15.09
C ALA A 426 6.74 15.25 15.68
N ALA A 427 5.48 15.68 15.72
CA ALA A 427 4.36 14.84 16.17
C ALA A 427 4.15 13.62 15.28
N ALA A 428 4.24 13.78 13.95
CA ALA A 428 4.19 12.67 13.01
C ALA A 428 5.38 11.71 13.19
N GLY A 429 6.59 12.25 13.36
CA GLY A 429 7.81 11.47 13.61
C GLY A 429 7.75 10.66 14.90
N LEU A 430 7.18 11.23 15.96
CA LEU A 430 6.90 10.54 17.22
C LEU A 430 5.97 9.34 16.99
N LEU A 431 4.83 9.55 16.33
CA LEU A 431 3.89 8.47 16.02
C LEU A 431 4.50 7.37 15.13
N ILE A 432 5.32 7.74 14.14
CA ILE A 432 6.03 6.77 13.28
C ILE A 432 7.02 5.96 14.10
N THR A 433 7.79 6.60 14.99
CA THR A 433 8.77 5.92 15.85
C THR A 433 8.08 4.89 16.73
N ILE A 434 7.00 5.27 17.41
CA ILE A 434 6.22 4.36 18.26
C ILE A 434 5.65 3.20 17.46
N LYS A 435 5.14 3.46 16.25
CA LYS A 435 4.58 2.43 15.37
C LYS A 435 5.62 1.38 14.94
N VAL A 436 6.87 1.76 14.74
CA VAL A 436 7.95 0.84 14.35
C VAL A 436 8.54 0.10 15.55
N THR A 437 8.51 0.69 16.74
CA THR A 437 8.99 0.06 17.98
C THR A 437 8.02 -1.02 18.52
N ASN A 438 8.50 -1.82 19.47
CA ASN A 438 7.69 -2.80 20.19
C ASN A 438 6.54 -2.17 21.02
N PHE A 439 6.55 -0.85 21.21
CA PHE A 439 5.50 -0.09 21.89
C PHE A 439 4.36 0.33 20.95
N ALA A 440 4.19 -0.35 19.80
CA ALA A 440 3.14 -0.05 18.83
C ALA A 440 1.71 -0.06 19.42
N PHE A 441 1.47 -0.75 20.53
CA PHE A 441 0.18 -0.71 21.24
C PHE A 441 -0.17 0.68 21.83
N LEU A 442 0.81 1.58 21.98
CA LEU A 442 0.61 2.96 22.47
C LEU A 442 0.17 3.93 21.37
N PHE A 443 0.32 3.54 20.10
CA PHE A 443 -0.07 4.32 18.92
C PHE A 443 -1.50 4.90 19.01
N PRO A 444 -2.54 4.13 19.40
CA PRO A 444 -3.91 4.64 19.42
C PRO A 444 -4.08 5.76 20.45
N PHE A 445 -3.48 5.63 21.63
CA PHE A 445 -3.56 6.64 22.69
C PHE A 445 -2.89 7.95 22.31
N ILE A 446 -1.71 7.88 21.68
CA ILE A 446 -0.98 9.08 21.28
C ILE A 446 -1.69 9.77 20.13
N LEU A 447 -2.33 9.01 19.24
CA LEU A 447 -3.20 9.57 18.20
C LEU A 447 -4.37 10.33 18.85
N VAL A 448 -5.06 9.75 19.84
CA VAL A 448 -6.12 10.46 20.59
C VAL A 448 -5.58 11.73 21.23
N LEU A 449 -4.39 11.66 21.84
CA LEU A 449 -3.75 12.77 22.55
C LEU A 449 -3.40 13.96 21.64
N LEU A 450 -3.27 13.76 20.32
CA LEU A 450 -3.05 14.86 19.38
C LEU A 450 -4.23 15.84 19.33
N VAL A 451 -5.45 15.37 19.57
CA VAL A 451 -6.66 16.21 19.57
C VAL A 451 -6.64 17.24 20.71
N PRO A 452 -6.52 16.85 22.00
CA PRO A 452 -6.38 17.82 23.09
C PRO A 452 -5.04 18.57 23.01
N PHE A 453 -3.97 17.99 22.47
CA PHE A 453 -2.73 18.72 22.23
C PHE A 453 -2.95 19.92 21.29
N ARG A 454 -3.67 19.75 20.18
CA ARG A 454 -4.05 20.86 19.30
C ARG A 454 -4.95 21.88 20.01
N LYS A 455 -5.89 21.41 20.84
CA LYS A 455 -6.88 22.29 21.49
C LYS A 455 -6.33 23.07 22.67
N TRP A 456 -5.40 22.51 23.44
CA TRP A 456 -4.92 23.09 24.69
C TRP A 456 -3.46 23.52 24.64
N CYS A 457 -2.59 22.76 23.97
CA CYS A 457 -1.15 23.06 23.96
C CYS A 457 -0.79 24.12 22.91
N LEU A 458 -1.35 24.03 21.70
CA LEU A 458 -1.04 24.98 20.61
C LEU A 458 -1.47 26.43 20.89
N PRO A 459 -2.61 26.71 21.56
CA PRO A 459 -2.99 28.08 21.91
C PRO A 459 -2.03 28.80 22.86
N PHE A 460 -1.14 28.10 23.55
CA PHE A 460 -0.09 28.75 24.34
C PHE A 460 0.98 29.42 23.47
N ILE A 461 1.19 28.94 22.24
CA ILE A 461 2.23 29.43 21.31
C ILE A 461 1.63 30.29 20.20
N PHE A 462 0.40 29.98 19.76
CA PHE A 462 -0.28 30.60 18.63
C PHE A 462 -1.60 31.21 19.06
N THR A 463 -1.99 32.34 18.45
CA THR A 463 -3.32 32.90 18.70
C THR A 463 -4.40 32.08 17.99
N GLU A 464 -5.64 32.10 18.48
CA GLU A 464 -6.75 31.37 17.84
C GLU A 464 -6.98 31.79 16.39
N ARG A 465 -6.77 33.08 16.08
CA ARG A 465 -6.83 33.60 14.71
C ARG A 465 -5.76 32.96 13.82
N GLU A 466 -4.52 32.86 14.30
CA GLU A 466 -3.43 32.21 13.56
C GLU A 466 -3.70 30.72 13.34
N LEU A 467 -4.23 30.01 14.34
CA LEU A 467 -4.58 28.59 14.23
C LEU A 467 -5.72 28.35 13.23
N ASN A 468 -6.75 29.19 13.24
CA ASN A 468 -7.86 29.08 12.30
C ASN A 468 -7.43 29.34 10.84
N GLU A 469 -6.46 30.23 10.63
CA GLU A 469 -5.86 30.46 9.31
C GLU A 469 -4.95 29.30 8.86
N LEU A 470 -4.22 28.68 9.79
CA LEU A 470 -3.35 27.52 9.50
C LEU A 470 -4.13 26.24 9.23
N ASP A 471 -5.27 26.07 9.91
CA ASP A 471 -6.18 24.94 9.75
C ASP A 471 -7.28 25.20 8.71
N GLY A 472 -7.41 26.43 8.23
CA GLY A 472 -8.45 26.87 7.29
C GLY A 472 -8.31 26.27 5.89
N ASP A 473 -9.44 26.22 5.17
CA ASP A 473 -9.51 25.71 3.81
C ASP A 473 -8.89 26.70 2.81
N GLU A 474 -8.19 26.20 1.78
CA GLU A 474 -7.39 26.98 0.81
C GLU A 474 -8.20 27.93 -0.12
N GLN A 475 -9.46 28.28 0.19
CA GLN A 475 -10.38 28.82 -0.84
C GLN A 475 -11.13 30.12 -0.54
N GLN A 476 -10.86 30.85 0.54
CA GLN A 476 -11.60 32.11 0.76
C GLN A 476 -11.02 33.36 0.07
N ASP A 477 -9.77 33.33 -0.42
CA ASP A 477 -9.12 34.56 -0.91
C ASP A 477 -8.68 34.52 -2.39
N SER A 478 -9.04 33.53 -3.21
CA SER A 478 -8.83 33.60 -4.68
C SER A 478 -9.99 34.24 -5.44
N ILE A 479 -10.80 35.06 -4.75
CA ILE A 479 -12.03 35.68 -5.30
C ILE A 479 -11.89 37.21 -5.39
N PHE A 480 -10.87 37.81 -4.80
CA PHE A 480 -10.58 39.23 -4.99
C PHE A 480 -9.09 39.41 -5.29
N ASP A 481 -8.82 40.06 -6.41
CA ASP A 481 -7.51 40.53 -6.88
C ASP A 481 -6.64 39.49 -7.63
N ASP A 482 -7.20 38.93 -8.71
CA ASP A 482 -6.41 38.81 -9.95
C ASP A 482 -6.50 40.16 -10.66
N GLU A 483 -5.64 41.10 -10.24
CA GLU A 483 -5.36 42.29 -11.03
C GLU A 483 -4.80 41.83 -12.38
N ILE A 484 -5.49 42.27 -13.42
CA ILE A 484 -5.33 41.93 -14.83
C ILE A 484 -3.84 41.96 -15.22
N ASP A 485 -3.32 40.85 -15.76
CA ASP A 485 -2.03 40.84 -16.47
C ASP A 485 -2.15 41.80 -17.68
N PHE A 486 -1.64 43.03 -17.50
CA PHE A 486 -1.61 44.11 -18.49
C PHE A 486 -0.96 43.71 -19.82
N TYR A 487 -0.21 42.60 -19.86
CA TYR A 487 0.42 42.06 -21.07
C TYR A 487 -0.51 41.23 -21.97
N GLY A 488 -1.76 40.99 -21.58
CA GLY A 488 -2.77 40.29 -22.39
C GLY A 488 -3.63 41.15 -23.33
N GLN A 489 -3.50 42.49 -23.27
CA GLN A 489 -4.33 43.43 -24.07
C GLN A 489 -3.57 44.16 -25.18
N VAL A 490 -2.32 43.81 -25.47
CA VAL A 490 -1.63 44.37 -26.64
C VAL A 490 -2.09 43.60 -27.87
N HIS A 491 -3.14 44.10 -28.52
CA HIS A 491 -3.44 43.77 -29.90
C HIS A 491 -2.19 44.10 -30.74
N LEU A 492 -1.54 43.10 -31.35
CA LEU A 492 -0.64 43.37 -32.47
C LEU A 492 -1.50 43.87 -33.62
N PRO A 493 -1.20 45.04 -34.21
CA PRO A 493 -1.81 45.42 -35.48
C PRO A 493 -1.30 44.45 -36.55
N ILE A 494 -2.22 43.83 -37.28
CA ILE A 494 -1.99 43.38 -38.66
C ILE A 494 -2.97 44.16 -39.51
#